data_AF-A0A1A7RAI9-F1
#
_entry.id   AF-A0A1A7RAI9-F1
#
_cell.length_a   1.000
_cell.length_b   1.000
_cell.length_c   1.000
_cell.angle_alpha   90.00
_cell.angle_beta   90.00
_cell.angle_gamma   90.00
#
_symmetry.space_group_name_H-M   'P 1'
#
loop_
_entity.id
_entity.type
_entity.pdbx_description
1 polymer ?
#
loop_
_entity_poly.entity_id
_entity_poly.type
_entity_poly.pdbx_seq_one_letter_code
_entity_poly.pdbx_strand_id
1 'polypeptide(L)'
;MSIMAMSDASILFRTPPSILISNHLTEFKTLYNQQVYPLYLYEEATQDKNVGLGDLFDESLDLTVTQTKYERKDGISDEGLQHFQTAYPNEQIAKEDIFYYTYGLLHSEEYRERYADNLTKELPRIPCVKKAEDFWAFSKAGRALAHWHLNYETVEPYKATLDTGTTPYSQLTADDFRVEKMKFAKKGEKGTVVYNKRITIKDIPVEAYEYVVNGKPALEWVMERQGVSTHKDSGIVNDANDWAIETMNNAAYPLELFLRVITVSLETMKIVKSLPKLDI
;
A
#
# COMPACT_ATOMS: atom_id res chain seq x y z
N MET A 1 9.52 7.55 -3.44
CA MET A 1 8.62 8.62 -2.98
C MET A 1 7.49 7.94 -2.24
N SER A 2 7.35 8.13 -0.93
CA SER A 2 6.26 7.48 -0.17
C SER A 2 5.03 8.39 -0.17
N ILE A 3 3.87 7.81 -0.49
CA ILE A 3 2.59 8.51 -0.54
C ILE A 3 1.53 7.68 0.19
N MET A 4 0.68 8.35 0.96
CA MET A 4 -0.46 7.73 1.61
C MET A 4 -1.67 7.84 0.68
N ALA A 5 -2.15 6.72 0.16
CA ALA A 5 -3.35 6.64 -0.64
C ALA A 5 -4.54 6.33 0.25
N MET A 6 -5.62 7.07 0.09
CA MET A 6 -6.86 6.87 0.85
C MET A 6 -8.04 6.84 -0.10
N SER A 7 -8.95 5.87 0.06
CA SER A 7 -10.22 5.88 -0.67
C SER A 7 -11.10 7.00 -0.11
N ASP A 8 -11.70 7.79 -0.99
CA ASP A 8 -12.86 8.58 -0.60
C ASP A 8 -14.04 7.64 -0.36
N ALA A 9 -14.71 7.76 0.79
CA ALA A 9 -15.95 7.02 1.04
C ALA A 9 -17.11 7.71 0.31
N SER A 10 -16.99 7.76 -1.00
CA SER A 10 -18.05 8.22 -1.88
C SER A 10 -19.26 7.30 -1.75
N ILE A 11 -20.42 7.93 -1.61
CA ILE A 11 -21.78 7.50 -1.23
C ILE A 11 -22.28 6.17 -1.86
N LEU A 12 -21.58 5.61 -2.83
CA LEU A 12 -22.00 4.43 -3.59
C LEU A 12 -21.68 3.08 -2.93
N PHE A 13 -20.80 3.03 -1.93
CA PHE A 13 -20.48 1.80 -1.21
C PHE A 13 -20.61 1.98 0.30
N ARG A 14 -21.38 1.11 0.95
CA ARG A 14 -21.57 1.03 2.43
C ARG A 14 -20.31 0.55 3.16
N THR A 15 -19.13 0.75 2.59
CA THR A 15 -17.88 0.15 3.07
C THR A 15 -17.03 1.23 3.71
N PRO A 16 -16.51 1.01 4.94
CA PRO A 16 -15.71 2.02 5.62
C PRO A 16 -14.44 2.32 4.81
N PRO A 17 -13.99 3.58 4.77
CA PRO A 17 -12.86 3.99 3.94
C PRO A 17 -11.60 3.22 4.30
N SER A 18 -10.85 2.81 3.29
CA SER A 18 -9.57 2.12 3.44
C SER A 18 -8.41 3.06 3.11
N ILE A 19 -7.27 2.77 3.71
CA ILE A 19 -6.04 3.52 3.51
C ILE A 19 -4.89 2.56 3.26
N LEU A 20 -4.02 2.91 2.32
CA LEU A 20 -2.86 2.11 1.93
C LEU A 20 -1.71 3.06 1.59
N ILE A 21 -0.52 2.81 2.13
CA ILE A 21 0.67 3.57 1.74
C ILE A 21 1.32 2.90 0.52
N SER A 22 1.87 3.71 -0.37
CA SER A 22 2.59 3.27 -1.58
C SER A 22 3.91 4.02 -1.71
N ASN A 23 4.94 3.34 -2.21
CA ASN A 23 6.20 3.92 -2.65
C ASN A 23 6.27 4.15 -4.18
N HIS A 24 5.19 3.81 -4.88
CA HIS A 24 5.00 3.96 -6.33
C HIS A 24 3.88 4.95 -6.66
N LEU A 25 3.84 5.42 -7.91
CA LEU A 25 2.70 6.14 -8.44
C LEU A 25 1.46 5.25 -8.39
N THR A 26 0.41 5.73 -7.75
CA THR A 26 -0.86 5.01 -7.64
C THR A 26 -1.80 5.43 -8.75
N GLU A 27 -2.52 4.46 -9.32
CA GLU A 27 -3.60 4.72 -10.26
C GLU A 27 -4.83 5.26 -9.50
N PHE A 28 -5.65 6.08 -10.17
CA PHE A 28 -6.78 6.77 -9.54
C PHE A 28 -7.84 5.83 -8.93
N LYS A 29 -7.97 4.62 -9.45
CA LYS A 29 -8.86 3.55 -8.97
C LYS A 29 -8.12 2.46 -8.18
N THR A 30 -6.85 2.64 -7.80
CA THR A 30 -6.16 1.76 -6.84
C THR A 30 -7.00 1.64 -5.55
N LEU A 31 -7.49 2.76 -5.05
CA LEU A 31 -8.60 2.85 -4.11
C LEU A 31 -9.78 3.55 -4.80
N TYR A 32 -11.02 3.24 -4.41
CA TYR A 32 -12.18 3.86 -5.08
C TYR A 32 -12.18 5.38 -4.84
N ASN A 33 -12.10 6.16 -5.93
CA ASN A 33 -12.00 7.64 -5.90
C ASN A 33 -10.88 8.12 -4.97
N GLN A 34 -9.67 7.62 -5.21
CA GLN A 34 -8.56 7.83 -4.31
C GLN A 34 -8.12 9.29 -4.18
N GLN A 35 -7.77 9.68 -2.95
CA GLN A 35 -6.94 10.85 -2.66
C GLN A 35 -5.56 10.43 -2.19
N VAL A 36 -4.56 11.23 -2.54
CA VAL A 36 -3.16 10.95 -2.23
C VAL A 36 -2.61 12.08 -1.37
N TYR A 37 -2.04 11.70 -0.22
CA TYR A 37 -1.34 12.60 0.69
C TYR A 37 0.15 12.23 0.65
N PRO A 38 0.98 12.99 -0.10
CA PRO A 38 2.38 12.63 -0.28
C PRO A 38 3.22 13.00 0.95
N LEU A 39 4.26 12.23 1.22
CA LEU A 39 5.26 12.61 2.23
C LEU A 39 6.10 13.81 1.77
N TYR A 40 6.33 13.92 0.45
CA TYR A 40 7.13 14.98 -0.16
C TYR A 40 6.44 15.57 -1.40
N LEU A 41 6.63 16.86 -1.61
CA LEU A 41 6.27 17.60 -2.81
C LEU A 41 7.54 18.00 -3.57
N TYR A 42 7.43 18.19 -4.88
CA TYR A 42 8.54 18.61 -5.73
C TYR A 42 8.11 19.85 -6.52
N GLU A 43 8.86 20.94 -6.36
CA GLU A 43 8.62 22.20 -7.08
C GLU A 43 9.77 22.50 -8.03
N GLU A 44 9.45 23.05 -9.20
CA GLU A 44 10.46 23.50 -10.15
C GLU A 44 11.20 24.72 -9.59
N ALA A 45 12.52 24.61 -9.45
CA ALA A 45 13.40 25.71 -9.15
C ALA A 45 14.00 26.23 -10.46
N THR A 46 13.47 27.37 -10.93
CA THR A 46 14.08 28.15 -12.02
C THR A 46 15.32 28.87 -11.49
N GLN A 47 16.51 28.40 -11.90
CA GLN A 47 17.73 29.20 -11.80
C GLN A 47 18.01 29.86 -13.15
N ASP A 48 18.02 31.18 -13.17
CA ASP A 48 18.50 31.93 -14.32
C ASP A 48 20.00 31.64 -14.50
N LYS A 49 20.35 30.93 -15.59
CA LYS A 49 21.74 30.89 -16.04
C LYS A 49 22.12 32.31 -16.46
N ASN A 50 23.02 32.96 -15.72
CA ASN A 50 23.77 34.10 -16.24
C ASN A 50 24.61 33.59 -17.42
N VAL A 51 24.11 33.75 -18.64
CA VAL A 51 24.89 33.50 -19.85
C VAL A 51 25.88 34.66 -19.98
N GLY A 52 27.09 34.45 -19.48
CA GLY A 52 28.22 35.33 -19.79
C GLY A 52 28.45 35.34 -21.30
N LEU A 53 28.67 36.54 -21.85
CA LEU A 53 29.10 36.77 -23.24
C LEU A 53 30.35 35.94 -23.56
N GLY A 54 30.17 34.79 -24.20
CA GLY A 54 31.24 33.87 -24.54
C GLY A 54 30.88 33.02 -25.76
N ASP A 55 31.41 33.46 -26.89
CA ASP A 55 31.73 32.75 -28.13
C ASP A 55 30.66 31.92 -28.88
N LEU A 56 30.38 32.37 -30.11
CA LEU A 56 29.44 31.76 -31.07
C LEU A 56 30.01 30.48 -31.74
N PHE A 57 31.19 30.02 -31.31
CA PHE A 57 31.92 28.89 -31.88
C PHE A 57 32.33 27.81 -30.86
N ASP A 58 31.73 27.80 -29.66
CA ASP A 58 31.91 26.68 -28.76
C ASP A 58 31.02 25.50 -29.21
N GLU A 59 31.61 24.35 -29.53
CA GLU A 59 30.91 23.10 -29.90
C GLU A 59 30.15 22.46 -28.71
N SER A 60 29.86 23.24 -27.67
CA SER A 60 29.08 22.88 -26.50
C SER A 60 27.65 23.45 -26.53
N LEU A 61 27.17 23.92 -27.68
CA LEU A 61 25.79 24.40 -27.91
C LEU A 61 24.75 23.27 -27.77
N ASP A 62 24.57 22.79 -26.55
CA ASP A 62 23.37 22.09 -26.10
C ASP A 62 22.28 23.15 -25.90
N LEU A 63 21.69 23.58 -27.02
CA LEU A 63 20.69 24.65 -27.13
C LEU A 63 19.33 24.31 -26.51
N THR A 64 19.21 23.24 -25.71
CA THR A 64 17.96 22.89 -25.02
C THR A 64 18.20 22.16 -23.70
N VAL A 65 18.85 22.77 -22.71
CA VAL A 65 18.67 22.30 -21.32
C VAL A 65 18.65 23.48 -20.36
N THR A 66 17.48 24.11 -20.23
CA THR A 66 17.04 24.53 -18.89
C THR A 66 17.10 23.26 -18.04
N GLN A 67 18.12 23.13 -17.20
CA GLN A 67 18.15 22.07 -16.19
C GLN A 67 17.07 22.44 -15.19
N THR A 68 15.84 22.01 -15.46
CA THR A 68 14.73 22.09 -14.51
C THR A 68 15.15 21.29 -13.29
N LYS A 69 15.61 22.00 -12.25
CA LYS A 69 15.99 21.40 -10.98
C LYS A 69 14.75 21.37 -10.12
N TYR A 70 14.38 20.21 -9.59
CA TYR A 70 13.27 20.12 -8.64
C TYR A 70 13.79 20.19 -7.22
N GLU A 71 13.15 21.02 -6.39
CA GLU A 71 13.40 21.07 -4.96
C GLU A 71 12.34 20.27 -4.21
N ARG A 72 12.80 19.42 -3.28
CA ARG A 72 11.94 18.58 -2.45
C ARG A 72 11.47 19.38 -1.23
N LYS A 73 10.15 19.45 -1.04
CA LYS A 73 9.48 20.00 0.15
C LYS A 73 8.73 18.90 0.90
N ASP A 74 8.48 19.09 2.19
CA ASP A 74 7.65 18.18 2.98
C ASP A 74 6.16 18.35 2.62
N GLY A 75 5.42 17.24 2.62
CA GLY A 75 3.97 17.25 2.43
C GLY A 75 3.18 17.74 3.66
N ILE A 76 3.81 17.72 4.85
CA ILE A 76 3.24 18.33 6.06
C ILE A 76 3.68 19.80 6.12
N SER A 77 2.72 20.70 6.25
CA SER A 77 2.99 22.14 6.38
C SER A 77 3.58 22.48 7.75
N ASP A 78 4.22 23.66 7.86
CA ASP A 78 4.79 24.12 9.13
C ASP A 78 3.70 24.44 10.16
N GLU A 79 2.53 24.89 9.72
CA GLU A 79 1.36 25.09 10.59
C GLU A 79 0.84 23.75 11.14
N GLY A 80 0.83 22.71 10.29
CA GLY A 80 0.50 21.35 10.72
C GLY A 80 1.47 20.85 11.78
N LEU A 81 2.77 21.07 11.61
CA LEU A 81 3.79 20.74 12.61
C LEU A 81 3.56 21.50 13.92
N GLN A 82 3.34 22.81 13.85
CA GLN A 82 3.11 23.68 15.00
C GLN A 82 1.88 23.25 15.82
N HIS A 83 0.83 22.77 15.16
CA HIS A 83 -0.37 22.27 15.82
C HIS A 83 -0.04 21.12 16.79
N PHE A 84 0.75 20.15 16.36
CA PHE A 84 1.18 19.02 17.21
C PHE A 84 2.19 19.44 18.28
N GLN A 85 3.14 20.31 17.95
CA GLN A 85 4.12 20.80 18.93
C GLN A 85 3.47 21.63 20.06
N THR A 86 2.39 22.35 19.75
CA THR A 86 1.63 23.09 20.76
C THR A 86 0.86 22.15 21.69
N ALA A 87 0.33 21.03 21.16
CA ALA A 87 -0.34 20.01 21.97
C ALA A 87 0.65 19.23 22.86
N TYR A 88 1.89 19.05 22.41
CA TYR A 88 2.92 18.29 23.12
C TYR A 88 4.23 19.10 23.28
N PRO A 89 4.26 20.13 24.14
CA PRO A 89 5.39 21.07 24.24
C PRO A 89 6.71 20.46 24.74
N ASN A 90 6.64 19.26 25.35
CA ASN A 90 7.81 18.56 25.88
C ASN A 90 8.37 17.50 24.90
N GLU A 91 7.74 17.33 23.74
CA GLU A 91 8.11 16.30 22.76
C GLU A 91 8.80 16.92 21.54
N GLN A 92 9.76 16.19 20.97
CA GLN A 92 10.43 16.57 19.74
C GLN A 92 9.76 15.85 18.56
N ILE A 93 8.72 16.46 18.00
CA ILE A 93 7.92 15.91 16.91
C ILE A 93 8.45 16.43 15.57
N ALA A 94 8.75 15.53 14.63
CA ALA A 94 9.04 15.86 13.25
C ALA A 94 7.82 15.67 12.34
N LYS A 95 7.85 16.29 11.15
CA LYS A 95 6.80 16.15 10.13
C LYS A 95 6.55 14.70 9.71
N GLU A 96 7.62 13.90 9.64
CA GLU A 96 7.52 12.48 9.33
C GLU A 96 6.78 11.71 10.42
N ASP A 97 6.94 12.08 11.70
CA ASP A 97 6.22 11.44 12.81
C ASP A 97 4.72 11.71 12.73
N ILE A 98 4.32 12.90 12.27
CA ILE A 98 2.92 13.27 12.02
C ILE A 98 2.35 12.46 10.85
N PHE A 99 3.14 12.26 9.79
CA PHE A 99 2.74 11.43 8.65
C PHE A 99 2.42 10.00 9.09
N TYR A 100 3.29 9.37 9.86
CA TYR A 100 3.03 8.01 10.36
C TYR A 100 2.00 7.97 11.49
N TYR A 101 1.92 8.99 12.33
CA TYR A 101 0.83 9.13 13.30
C TYR A 101 -0.52 9.11 12.60
N THR A 102 -0.66 9.89 11.51
CA THR A 102 -1.87 9.93 10.69
C THR A 102 -2.18 8.54 10.12
N TYR A 103 -1.17 7.84 9.59
CA TYR A 103 -1.37 6.50 9.05
C TYR A 103 -1.81 5.50 10.12
N GLY A 104 -1.22 5.53 11.32
CA GLY A 104 -1.62 4.67 12.44
C GLY A 104 -3.02 4.99 12.97
N LEU A 105 -3.36 6.27 13.10
CA LEU A 105 -4.67 6.73 13.57
C LEU A 105 -5.79 6.29 12.62
N LEU A 106 -5.58 6.40 11.31
CA LEU A 106 -6.57 6.00 10.30
C LEU A 106 -6.79 4.48 10.22
N HIS A 107 -5.92 3.69 10.87
CA HIS A 107 -6.12 2.25 11.09
C HIS A 107 -6.83 1.91 12.41
N SER A 108 -7.07 2.90 13.30
CA SER A 108 -7.83 2.67 14.53
C SER A 108 -9.29 2.35 14.21
N GLU A 109 -9.75 1.18 14.65
CA GLU A 109 -11.16 0.79 14.55
C GLU A 109 -12.05 1.79 15.27
N GLU A 110 -11.65 2.25 16.46
CA GLU A 110 -12.40 3.23 17.24
C GLU A 110 -12.52 4.58 16.53
N TYR A 111 -11.46 5.05 15.85
CA TYR A 111 -11.53 6.27 15.03
C TYR A 111 -12.52 6.10 13.87
N ARG A 112 -12.41 4.97 13.16
CA ARG A 112 -13.25 4.68 11.98
C ARG A 112 -14.72 4.52 12.34
N GLU A 113 -15.01 3.91 13.49
CA GLU A 113 -16.38 3.76 14.00
C GLU A 113 -16.94 5.09 14.51
N ARG A 114 -16.17 5.81 15.33
CA ARG A 114 -16.59 7.10 15.92
C ARG A 114 -16.90 8.15 14.86
N TYR A 115 -16.17 8.14 13.76
CA TYR A 115 -16.29 9.13 12.68
C TYR A 115 -16.89 8.56 11.39
N ALA A 116 -17.51 7.38 11.39
CA ALA A 116 -18.02 6.71 10.19
C ALA A 116 -18.93 7.62 9.33
N ASP A 117 -19.85 8.35 9.96
CA ASP A 117 -20.77 9.26 9.27
C ASP A 117 -20.09 10.46 8.61
N ASN A 118 -19.00 10.95 9.19
CA ASN A 118 -18.21 12.05 8.65
C ASN A 118 -17.30 11.56 7.54
N LEU A 119 -16.64 10.42 7.77
CA LEU A 119 -15.69 9.83 6.83
C LEU A 119 -16.35 9.49 5.49
N THR A 120 -17.67 9.23 5.45
CA THR A 120 -18.48 9.01 4.23
C THR A 120 -18.89 10.28 3.49
N LYS A 121 -18.60 11.48 4.03
CA LYS A 121 -19.09 12.76 3.51
C LYS A 121 -17.98 13.79 3.31
N GLU A 122 -16.95 13.74 4.13
CA GLU A 122 -15.85 14.69 4.14
C GLU A 122 -14.51 14.00 4.39
N LEU A 123 -13.42 14.73 4.15
CA LEU A 123 -12.08 14.25 4.42
C LEU A 123 -11.83 14.04 5.91
N PRO A 124 -11.04 13.01 6.29
CA PRO A 124 -10.70 12.77 7.68
C PRO A 124 -10.00 13.98 8.28
N ARG A 125 -10.44 14.36 9.48
CA ARG A 125 -9.76 15.34 10.31
C ARG A 125 -8.91 14.60 11.33
N ILE A 126 -7.65 14.99 11.45
CA ILE A 126 -6.67 14.29 12.29
C ILE A 126 -6.58 15.01 13.65
N PRO A 127 -7.20 14.48 14.72
CA PRO A 127 -7.10 15.06 16.06
C PRO A 127 -5.73 14.82 16.69
N CYS A 128 -5.37 15.65 17.66
CA CYS A 128 -4.35 15.31 18.66
C CYS A 128 -5.00 14.48 19.76
N VAL A 129 -4.40 13.33 20.09
CA VAL A 129 -4.77 12.54 21.29
C VAL A 129 -4.36 13.27 22.57
N LYS A 130 -4.97 12.93 23.70
CA LYS A 130 -4.72 13.66 24.96
C LYS A 130 -3.30 13.48 25.50
N LYS A 131 -2.69 12.31 25.28
CA LYS A 131 -1.37 11.96 25.83
C LYS A 131 -0.32 11.86 24.73
N ALA A 132 0.86 12.43 25.00
CA ALA A 132 2.03 12.28 24.15
C ALA A 132 2.43 10.79 23.94
N GLU A 133 2.24 9.97 24.97
CA GLU A 133 2.46 8.52 24.93
C GLU A 133 1.62 7.85 23.84
N ASP A 134 0.35 8.23 23.73
CA ASP A 134 -0.58 7.70 22.73
C ASP A 134 -0.21 8.21 21.34
N PHE A 135 0.23 9.47 21.20
CA PHE A 135 0.76 10.00 19.94
C PHE A 135 1.91 9.14 19.42
N TRP A 136 2.89 8.85 20.28
CA TRP A 136 4.03 8.02 19.92
C TRP A 136 3.63 6.57 19.65
N ALA A 137 2.64 6.03 20.35
CA ALA A 137 2.11 4.70 20.08
C ALA A 137 1.47 4.62 18.68
N PHE A 138 0.63 5.58 18.31
CA PHE A 138 0.06 5.67 16.96
C PHE A 138 1.13 5.90 15.88
N SER A 139 2.11 6.77 16.13
CA SER A 139 3.20 7.02 15.18
C SER A 139 4.06 5.77 14.94
N LYS A 140 4.44 5.05 16.01
CA LYS A 140 5.18 3.78 15.92
C LYS A 140 4.37 2.70 15.21
N ALA A 141 3.08 2.58 15.53
CA ALA A 141 2.19 1.65 14.84
C ALA A 141 2.06 1.98 13.35
N GLY A 142 1.92 3.27 13.00
CA GLY A 142 1.91 3.72 11.61
C GLY A 142 3.19 3.41 10.86
N ARG A 143 4.37 3.58 11.48
CA ARG A 143 5.65 3.15 10.91
C ARG A 143 5.71 1.65 10.68
N ALA A 144 5.24 0.85 11.64
CA ALA A 144 5.19 -0.61 11.52
C ALA A 144 4.22 -1.06 10.41
N LEU A 145 3.02 -0.48 10.33
CA LEU A 145 2.06 -0.72 9.25
C LEU A 145 2.67 -0.35 7.89
N ALA A 146 3.32 0.81 7.80
CA ALA A 146 3.96 1.24 6.58
C ALA A 146 5.09 0.30 6.16
N HIS A 147 5.87 -0.24 7.10
CA HIS A 147 6.86 -1.26 6.80
C HIS A 147 6.23 -2.49 6.11
N TRP A 148 5.16 -3.05 6.67
CA TRP A 148 4.48 -4.21 6.08
C TRP A 148 3.86 -3.90 4.71
N HIS A 149 3.22 -2.73 4.57
CA HIS A 149 2.51 -2.37 3.35
C HIS A 149 3.43 -1.90 2.21
N LEU A 150 4.58 -1.29 2.51
CA LEU A 150 5.56 -0.92 1.49
C LEU A 150 6.42 -2.10 1.03
N ASN A 151 6.59 -3.12 1.88
CA ASN A 151 7.42 -4.30 1.61
C ASN A 151 6.58 -5.56 1.37
N TYR A 152 5.29 -5.41 1.03
CA TYR A 152 4.36 -6.53 0.89
C TYR A 152 4.82 -7.60 -0.13
N GLU A 153 5.67 -7.23 -1.09
CA GLU A 153 6.23 -8.14 -2.10
C GLU A 153 7.53 -8.81 -1.66
N THR A 154 8.20 -8.33 -0.62
CA THR A 154 9.57 -8.75 -0.23
C THR A 154 9.66 -9.38 1.15
N VAL A 155 8.59 -9.30 1.96
CA VAL A 155 8.53 -9.98 3.26
C VAL A 155 8.60 -11.50 3.12
N GLU A 156 8.90 -12.17 4.23
CA GLU A 156 8.93 -13.63 4.28
C GLU A 156 7.52 -14.21 4.00
N PRO A 157 7.39 -15.15 3.03
CA PRO A 157 6.13 -15.81 2.73
C PRO A 157 5.59 -16.57 3.95
N TYR A 158 4.27 -16.56 4.12
CA TYR A 158 3.62 -17.38 5.13
C TYR A 158 3.87 -18.88 4.84
N LYS A 159 4.22 -19.63 5.89
CA LYS A 159 4.53 -21.06 5.80
C LYS A 159 3.24 -21.91 5.77
N ALA A 160 2.46 -21.74 4.72
CA ALA A 160 1.26 -22.55 4.48
C ALA A 160 1.63 -23.98 4.04
N THR A 161 0.69 -24.91 4.23
CA THR A 161 0.80 -26.26 3.67
C THR A 161 0.52 -26.21 2.17
N LEU A 162 1.54 -26.48 1.34
CA LEU A 162 1.39 -26.56 -0.11
C LEU A 162 1.21 -28.02 -0.54
N ASP A 163 0.03 -28.34 -1.07
CA ASP A 163 -0.24 -29.63 -1.70
C ASP A 163 0.08 -29.52 -3.19
N THR A 164 1.16 -30.19 -3.61
CA THR A 164 1.65 -30.24 -4.98
C THR A 164 1.43 -31.63 -5.62
N GLY A 165 0.57 -32.46 -5.02
CA GLY A 165 0.33 -33.84 -5.42
C GLY A 165 1.53 -34.74 -5.16
N THR A 166 1.94 -35.52 -6.16
CA THR A 166 3.07 -36.48 -6.04
C THR A 166 4.44 -35.84 -6.23
N THR A 167 4.50 -34.65 -6.84
CA THR A 167 5.76 -33.97 -7.15
C THR A 167 6.11 -33.02 -6.02
N PRO A 168 7.27 -33.14 -5.36
CA PRO A 168 7.70 -32.19 -4.34
C PRO A 168 7.82 -30.76 -4.89
N TYR A 169 7.55 -29.75 -4.06
CA TYR A 169 7.66 -28.33 -4.43
C TYR A 169 9.03 -27.98 -5.07
N SER A 170 10.12 -28.56 -4.56
CA SER A 170 11.49 -28.34 -5.06
C SER A 170 11.76 -28.90 -6.46
N GLN A 171 10.84 -29.72 -7.00
CA GLN A 171 10.93 -30.31 -8.34
C GLN A 171 9.96 -29.67 -9.34
N LEU A 172 9.18 -28.68 -8.91
CA LEU A 172 8.29 -27.94 -9.81
C LEU A 172 9.10 -27.07 -10.78
N THR A 173 8.61 -27.00 -12.02
CA THR A 173 9.19 -26.17 -13.06
C THR A 173 8.39 -24.86 -13.21
N ALA A 174 8.90 -23.91 -13.99
CA ALA A 174 8.21 -22.64 -14.23
C ALA A 174 6.76 -22.82 -14.73
N ASP A 175 6.52 -23.81 -15.58
CA ASP A 175 5.19 -24.12 -16.13
C ASP A 175 4.20 -24.58 -15.06
N ASP A 176 4.67 -25.24 -13.99
CA ASP A 176 3.82 -25.71 -12.90
C ASP A 176 3.31 -24.55 -12.02
N PHE A 177 3.96 -23.38 -12.07
CA PHE A 177 3.53 -22.18 -11.36
C PHE A 177 2.57 -21.30 -12.16
N ARG A 178 2.25 -21.64 -13.40
CA ARG A 178 1.31 -20.85 -14.19
C ARG A 178 -0.08 -20.82 -13.54
N VAL A 179 -0.63 -19.62 -13.35
CA VAL A 179 -1.97 -19.41 -12.77
C VAL A 179 -2.94 -18.83 -13.81
N GLU A 180 -4.06 -19.52 -14.03
CA GLU A 180 -5.18 -18.97 -14.79
C GLU A 180 -6.12 -18.18 -13.88
N LYS A 181 -6.54 -18.77 -12.76
CA LYS A 181 -7.43 -18.16 -11.79
C LYS A 181 -7.38 -18.90 -10.45
N MET A 182 -7.06 -18.16 -9.39
CA MET A 182 -7.16 -18.69 -8.02
C MET A 182 -8.62 -18.76 -7.57
N LYS A 183 -8.96 -19.79 -6.79
CA LYS A 183 -10.31 -19.94 -6.24
C LYS A 183 -10.29 -20.65 -4.89
N PHE A 184 -11.26 -20.35 -4.04
CA PHE A 184 -11.51 -21.17 -2.85
C PHE A 184 -11.87 -22.59 -3.27
N ALA A 185 -11.36 -23.59 -2.53
CA ALA A 185 -11.67 -24.99 -2.79
C ALA A 185 -13.17 -25.28 -2.67
N LYS A 186 -13.84 -24.62 -1.73
CA LYS A 186 -15.29 -24.70 -1.53
C LYS A 186 -15.85 -23.34 -1.15
N LYS A 187 -17.07 -23.05 -1.62
CA LYS A 187 -17.74 -21.78 -1.36
C LYS A 187 -17.97 -21.61 0.16
N GLY A 188 -17.47 -20.51 0.71
CA GLY A 188 -17.58 -20.19 2.14
C GLY A 188 -16.45 -20.74 3.01
N GLU A 189 -15.56 -21.59 2.47
CA GLU A 189 -14.40 -22.12 3.19
C GLU A 189 -13.15 -21.34 2.78
N LYS A 190 -12.59 -20.57 3.73
CA LYS A 190 -11.42 -19.71 3.50
C LYS A 190 -10.08 -20.35 3.87
N GLY A 191 -10.08 -21.56 4.42
CA GLY A 191 -8.85 -22.26 4.83
C GLY A 191 -8.09 -22.93 3.68
N THR A 192 -8.63 -22.95 2.46
CA THR A 192 -7.99 -23.62 1.31
C THR A 192 -8.24 -22.88 0.00
N VAL A 193 -7.16 -22.56 -0.69
CA VAL A 193 -7.17 -21.91 -2.01
C VAL A 193 -6.52 -22.83 -3.03
N VAL A 194 -7.26 -23.12 -4.10
CA VAL A 194 -6.72 -23.79 -5.29
C VAL A 194 -6.04 -22.73 -6.13
N TYR A 195 -4.71 -22.80 -6.23
CA TYR A 195 -3.90 -21.88 -7.02
C TYR A 195 -4.00 -22.23 -8.51
N ASN A 196 -3.77 -23.51 -8.85
CA ASN A 196 -3.98 -24.06 -10.19
C ASN A 196 -4.25 -25.58 -10.11
N LYS A 197 -4.11 -26.31 -11.22
CA LYS A 197 -4.31 -27.78 -11.27
C LYS A 197 -3.23 -28.56 -10.50
N ARG A 198 -2.08 -27.96 -10.23
CA ARG A 198 -0.90 -28.59 -9.60
C ARG A 198 -0.78 -28.24 -8.11
N ILE A 199 -1.09 -26.99 -7.74
CA ILE A 199 -0.79 -26.42 -6.43
C ILE A 199 -2.10 -26.05 -5.72
N THR A 200 -2.25 -26.53 -4.49
CA THR A 200 -3.31 -26.11 -3.56
C THR A 200 -2.70 -25.65 -2.25
N ILE A 201 -3.10 -24.47 -1.79
CA ILE A 201 -2.66 -23.85 -0.54
C ILE A 201 -3.67 -24.22 0.54
N LYS A 202 -3.21 -24.90 1.59
CA LYS A 202 -4.01 -25.38 2.73
C LYS A 202 -3.59 -24.68 4.01
N ASP A 203 -4.44 -24.82 5.03
CA ASP A 203 -4.21 -24.31 6.40
C ASP A 203 -4.00 -22.79 6.46
N ILE A 204 -4.72 -22.04 5.63
CA ILE A 204 -4.70 -20.57 5.65
C ILE A 204 -5.48 -20.09 6.89
N PRO A 205 -4.89 -19.29 7.79
CA PRO A 205 -5.61 -18.73 8.94
C PRO A 205 -6.77 -17.85 8.48
N VAL A 206 -7.95 -18.05 9.07
CA VAL A 206 -9.16 -17.30 8.69
C VAL A 206 -9.00 -15.82 9.04
N GLU A 207 -8.25 -15.52 10.11
CA GLU A 207 -7.92 -14.18 10.57
C GLU A 207 -7.15 -13.37 9.51
N ALA A 208 -6.44 -14.02 8.59
CA ALA A 208 -5.75 -13.33 7.49
C ALA A 208 -6.73 -12.61 6.55
N TYR A 209 -7.99 -13.05 6.49
CA TYR A 209 -9.02 -12.42 5.67
C TYR A 209 -9.71 -11.22 6.36
N GLU A 210 -9.39 -10.93 7.62
CA GLU A 210 -9.93 -9.77 8.34
C GLU A 210 -9.35 -8.45 7.82
N TYR A 211 -8.13 -8.47 7.27
CA TYR A 211 -7.54 -7.26 6.69
C TYR A 211 -8.21 -6.92 5.36
N VAL A 212 -9.09 -5.93 5.40
CA VAL A 212 -9.93 -5.48 4.28
C VAL A 212 -9.44 -4.14 3.73
N VAL A 213 -9.17 -4.13 2.42
CA VAL A 213 -8.81 -2.93 1.66
C VAL A 213 -9.87 -2.71 0.58
N ASN A 214 -10.50 -1.54 0.55
CA ASN A 214 -11.52 -1.16 -0.42
C ASN A 214 -12.68 -2.17 -0.50
N GLY A 215 -13.11 -2.68 0.66
CA GLY A 215 -14.23 -3.61 0.80
C GLY A 215 -13.98 -5.07 0.43
N LYS A 216 -12.74 -5.43 0.12
CA LYS A 216 -12.34 -6.81 -0.16
C LYS A 216 -11.11 -7.19 0.69
N PRO A 217 -11.03 -8.43 1.21
CA PRO A 217 -9.82 -8.90 1.88
C PRO A 217 -8.59 -8.79 0.97
N ALA A 218 -7.44 -8.42 1.53
CA ALA A 218 -6.20 -8.26 0.76
C ALA A 218 -5.84 -9.53 -0.04
N LEU A 219 -6.05 -10.70 0.54
CA LEU A 219 -5.82 -11.99 -0.13
C LEU A 219 -6.73 -12.17 -1.36
N GLU A 220 -7.98 -11.73 -1.28
CA GLU A 220 -8.94 -11.84 -2.39
C GLU A 220 -8.60 -10.86 -3.53
N TRP A 221 -7.93 -9.72 -3.23
CA TRP A 221 -7.35 -8.87 -4.28
C TRP A 221 -6.25 -9.58 -5.05
N VAL A 222 -5.36 -10.30 -4.37
CA VAL A 222 -4.32 -11.10 -5.04
C VAL A 222 -4.96 -12.17 -5.91
N MET A 223 -5.95 -12.90 -5.39
CA MET A 223 -6.67 -13.94 -6.16
C MET A 223 -7.35 -13.40 -7.44
N GLU A 224 -7.83 -12.17 -7.40
CA GLU A 224 -8.48 -11.53 -8.55
C GLU A 224 -7.48 -10.97 -9.56
N ARG A 225 -6.39 -10.35 -9.08
CA ARG A 225 -5.43 -9.63 -9.93
C ARG A 225 -4.33 -10.55 -10.48
N GLN A 226 -3.96 -11.59 -9.75
CA GLN A 226 -2.92 -12.55 -10.14
C GLN A 226 -3.51 -13.74 -10.88
N GLY A 227 -3.84 -13.52 -12.14
CA GLY A 227 -4.35 -14.54 -13.05
C GLY A 227 -4.42 -14.02 -14.48
N VAL A 228 -5.18 -14.72 -15.32
CA VAL A 228 -5.41 -14.33 -16.71
C VAL A 228 -6.80 -13.72 -16.83
N SER A 229 -6.87 -12.51 -17.40
CA SER A 229 -8.13 -11.84 -17.69
C SER A 229 -8.12 -11.30 -19.11
N THR A 230 -9.29 -11.26 -19.76
CA THR A 230 -9.44 -10.71 -21.11
C THR A 230 -10.50 -9.64 -21.09
N HIS A 231 -10.15 -8.45 -21.55
CA HIS A 231 -11.09 -7.35 -21.68
C HIS A 231 -12.06 -7.64 -22.82
N LYS A 232 -13.37 -7.64 -22.55
CA LYS A 232 -14.39 -8.13 -23.49
C LYS A 232 -14.45 -7.35 -24.79
N ASP A 233 -14.34 -6.03 -24.72
CA ASP A 233 -14.57 -5.17 -25.89
C ASP A 233 -13.31 -5.01 -26.75
N SER A 234 -12.14 -4.99 -26.12
CA SER A 234 -10.86 -4.81 -26.82
C SER A 234 -10.17 -6.13 -27.16
N GLY A 235 -10.56 -7.23 -26.52
CA GLY A 235 -9.89 -8.53 -26.65
C GLY A 235 -8.49 -8.58 -26.02
N ILE A 236 -8.05 -7.50 -25.35
CA ILE A 236 -6.71 -7.43 -24.75
C ILE A 236 -6.65 -8.40 -23.57
N VAL A 237 -5.69 -9.31 -23.62
CA VAL A 237 -5.38 -10.26 -22.55
C VAL A 237 -4.39 -9.60 -21.59
N ASN A 238 -4.72 -9.62 -20.31
CA ASN A 238 -3.83 -9.29 -19.22
C ASN A 238 -3.49 -10.60 -18.49
N ASP A 239 -2.25 -11.05 -18.66
CA ASP A 239 -1.71 -12.27 -18.06
C ASP A 239 -0.67 -11.90 -16.99
N ALA A 240 -1.00 -12.10 -15.72
CA ALA A 240 -0.09 -11.79 -14.61
C ALA A 240 1.19 -12.64 -14.61
N ASN A 241 1.20 -13.77 -15.32
CA ASN A 241 2.38 -14.63 -15.40
C ASN A 241 3.46 -14.03 -16.29
N ASP A 242 3.10 -13.17 -17.26
CA ASP A 242 4.08 -12.47 -18.11
C ASP A 242 4.93 -11.54 -17.24
N TRP A 243 4.30 -10.79 -16.31
CA TRP A 243 5.03 -9.96 -15.35
C TRP A 243 5.96 -10.78 -14.45
N ALA A 244 5.48 -11.94 -13.97
CA ALA A 244 6.26 -12.84 -13.12
C ALA A 244 7.53 -13.36 -13.83
N ILE A 245 7.43 -13.67 -15.12
CA ILE A 245 8.54 -14.22 -15.92
C ILE A 245 9.45 -13.09 -16.43
N GLU A 246 8.89 -12.08 -17.08
CA GLU A 246 9.65 -11.07 -17.82
C GLU A 246 10.25 -9.99 -16.92
N THR A 247 9.53 -9.61 -15.86
CA THR A 247 9.96 -8.52 -14.97
C THR A 247 10.53 -9.04 -13.67
N MET A 248 9.80 -9.94 -12.99
CA MET A 248 10.24 -10.46 -11.70
C MET A 248 11.28 -11.59 -11.82
N ASN A 249 11.45 -12.18 -13.00
CA ASN A 249 12.30 -13.35 -13.24
C ASN A 249 12.04 -14.50 -12.23
N ASN A 250 10.77 -14.66 -11.82
CA ASN A 250 10.34 -15.63 -10.82
C ASN A 250 8.93 -16.13 -11.17
N ALA A 251 8.84 -17.32 -11.78
CA ALA A 251 7.55 -17.93 -12.15
C ALA A 251 6.64 -18.20 -10.94
N ALA A 252 7.21 -18.42 -9.74
CA ALA A 252 6.47 -18.62 -8.51
C ALA A 252 5.98 -17.30 -7.87
N TYR A 253 6.32 -16.15 -8.44
CA TYR A 253 5.98 -14.83 -7.88
C TYR A 253 4.48 -14.67 -7.52
N PRO A 254 3.50 -15.08 -8.36
CA PRO A 254 2.08 -14.93 -7.99
C PRO A 254 1.69 -15.77 -6.76
N LEU A 255 2.26 -16.97 -6.63
CA LEU A 255 2.06 -17.83 -5.45
C LEU A 255 2.73 -17.23 -4.22
N GLU A 256 3.99 -16.82 -4.33
CA GLU A 256 4.73 -16.21 -3.24
C GLU A 256 4.09 -14.92 -2.77
N LEU A 257 3.61 -14.07 -3.69
CA LEU A 257 2.89 -12.85 -3.38
C LEU A 257 1.64 -13.14 -2.56
N PHE A 258 0.86 -14.17 -2.92
CA PHE A 258 -0.29 -14.59 -2.14
C PHE A 258 0.13 -14.99 -0.71
N LEU A 259 1.19 -15.79 -0.57
CA LEU A 259 1.72 -16.21 0.73
C LEU A 259 2.27 -15.04 1.56
N ARG A 260 2.94 -14.07 0.93
CA ARG A 260 3.43 -12.85 1.58
C ARG A 260 2.28 -11.98 2.07
N VAL A 261 1.22 -11.86 1.27
CA VAL A 261 0.02 -11.10 1.66
C VAL A 261 -0.73 -11.76 2.82
N ILE A 262 -0.65 -13.08 3.01
CA ILE A 262 -1.09 -13.73 4.26
C ILE A 262 -0.29 -13.17 5.46
N THR A 263 1.04 -13.17 5.39
CA THR A 263 1.91 -12.62 6.45
C THR A 263 1.57 -11.16 6.75
N VAL A 264 1.51 -10.33 5.71
CA VAL A 264 1.16 -8.90 5.83
C VAL A 264 -0.18 -8.73 6.52
N SER A 265 -1.21 -9.48 6.11
CA SER A 265 -2.54 -9.34 6.69
C SER A 265 -2.57 -9.70 8.18
N LEU A 266 -1.88 -10.77 8.58
CA LEU A 266 -1.79 -11.19 9.98
C LEU A 266 -1.05 -10.17 10.85
N GLU A 267 0.12 -9.69 10.39
CA GLU A 267 0.89 -8.70 11.14
C GLU A 267 0.20 -7.33 11.18
N THR A 268 -0.47 -6.93 10.10
CA THR A 268 -1.31 -5.73 10.09
C THR A 268 -2.43 -5.82 11.14
N MET A 269 -3.20 -6.92 11.16
CA MET A 269 -4.28 -7.06 12.15
C MET A 269 -3.76 -7.15 13.58
N LYS A 270 -2.58 -7.73 13.79
CA LYS A 270 -1.92 -7.73 15.11
C LYS A 270 -1.57 -6.30 15.57
N ILE A 271 -1.06 -5.46 14.67
CA ILE A 271 -0.79 -4.05 15.00
C ILE A 271 -2.10 -3.30 15.28
N VAL A 272 -3.09 -3.43 14.39
CA VAL A 272 -4.40 -2.77 14.53
C VAL A 272 -5.07 -3.10 15.86
N LYS A 273 -5.13 -4.40 16.21
CA LYS A 273 -5.71 -4.87 17.49
C LYS A 273 -4.92 -4.43 18.73
N SER A 274 -3.67 -3.99 18.55
CA SER A 274 -2.81 -3.51 19.64
C SER A 274 -2.80 -1.98 19.80
N LEU A 275 -3.51 -1.24 18.94
CA LEU A 275 -3.56 0.22 19.01
C LEU A 275 -4.16 0.69 20.35
N PRO A 276 -3.66 1.81 20.91
CA PRO A 276 -4.23 2.37 22.13
C PRO A 276 -5.68 2.84 21.88
N LYS A 277 -6.45 2.94 22.98
CA LYS A 277 -7.80 3.52 22.92
C LYS A 277 -7.75 4.97 22.46
N LEU A 278 -8.76 5.38 21.70
CA LEU A 278 -8.84 6.73 21.16
C LEU A 278 -9.36 7.71 22.23
N ASP A 279 -8.43 8.34 22.95
CA ASP A 279 -8.70 9.44 23.87
C ASP A 279 -8.25 10.78 23.25
N ILE A 280 -9.23 11.58 22.85
CA ILE A 280 -9.09 12.88 22.17
C ILE A 280 -9.85 13.96 22.93
#